data_AF-A0AAE6CK77-F1
#
_entry.id   AF-A0AAE6CK77-F1
#
_cell.length_a   1.000
_cell.length_b   1.000
_cell.length_c   1.000
_cell.angle_alpha   90.00
_cell.angle_beta   90.00
_cell.angle_gamma   90.00
#
_symmetry.space_group_name_H-M   'P 1'
#
loop_
_entity.id
_entity.type
_entity.pdbx_description
1 polymer ?
#
loop_
_entity_poly.entity_id
_entity_poly.type
_entity_poly.pdbx_seq_one_letter_code
_entity_poly.pdbx_strand_id
1 'polypeptide(L)'
;MTKSRIVSSSHLLNERSVELSEFEYALIMAENTFQRWLVHCMSAAGNKELSTIDILVLHNVYHRERPKRIADICFILHIDDTHTVSYSLRKLAKMGLVTSEKVGKETFYSATESGAELCLKYREVRNDCLVDTLLTTGISNEEIGEVARVLRTLTGVYDQAARAAASL
;
A
#
# COMPACT_ATOMS: atom_id res chain seq x y z
N MET A 1 -9.81 33.39 20.42
CA MET A 1 -10.50 32.14 20.06
C MET A 1 -9.44 31.15 19.61
N THR A 2 -9.15 30.13 20.41
CA THR A 2 -8.21 29.07 20.06
C THR A 2 -8.80 28.33 18.86
N LYS A 3 -8.16 28.45 17.70
CA LYS A 3 -8.55 27.75 16.47
C LYS A 3 -8.64 26.25 16.81
N SER A 4 -9.81 25.64 16.64
CA SER A 4 -10.01 24.21 16.88
C SER A 4 -9.04 23.44 15.97
N ARG A 5 -8.05 22.76 16.57
CA ARG A 5 -7.01 22.03 15.84
C ARG A 5 -7.49 20.62 15.53
N ILE A 6 -7.21 20.13 14.34
CA ILE A 6 -7.66 18.80 13.90
C ILE A 6 -6.51 17.81 14.13
N VAL A 7 -6.45 17.17 15.29
CA VAL A 7 -5.37 16.23 15.65
C VAL A 7 -5.90 14.90 16.18
N SER A 8 -5.20 13.81 15.89
CA SER A 8 -5.55 12.48 16.43
C SER A 8 -5.24 12.38 17.93
N SER A 9 -4.10 12.96 18.33
CA SER A 9 -3.49 12.75 19.63
C SER A 9 -3.00 14.08 20.18
N SER A 10 -3.83 14.73 20.99
CA SER A 10 -3.57 16.08 21.52
C SER A 10 -2.29 16.17 22.38
N HIS A 11 -1.84 15.07 22.95
CA HIS A 11 -0.61 14.98 23.74
C HIS A 11 0.67 14.98 22.88
N LEU A 12 0.57 14.75 21.56
CA LEU A 12 1.68 14.83 20.61
C LEU A 12 1.82 16.23 19.99
N LEU A 13 0.89 17.15 20.29
CA LEU A 13 0.94 18.52 19.81
C LEU A 13 2.24 19.19 20.26
N ASN A 14 3.06 19.57 19.29
CA ASN A 14 4.25 20.37 19.52
C ASN A 14 4.01 21.79 19.01
N GLU A 15 4.27 22.80 19.84
CA GLU A 15 4.15 24.21 19.45
C GLU A 15 5.05 24.58 18.26
N ARG A 16 6.11 23.80 18.02
CA ARG A 16 7.04 24.00 16.90
C ARG A 16 6.53 23.46 15.56
N SER A 17 5.53 22.58 15.55
CA SER A 17 4.96 22.04 14.31
C SER A 17 3.57 21.45 14.57
N VAL A 18 2.55 22.31 14.51
CA VAL A 18 1.15 21.90 14.70
C VAL A 18 0.63 21.22 13.44
N GLU A 19 1.05 21.72 12.28
CA GLU A 19 0.69 21.25 10.95
C GLU A 19 1.13 19.79 10.72
N LEU A 20 2.24 19.37 11.34
CA LEU A 20 2.68 17.97 11.30
C LEU A 20 1.67 17.04 12.00
N SER A 21 1.15 17.44 13.16
CA SER A 21 0.13 16.65 13.86
C SER A 21 -1.19 16.57 13.10
N GLU A 22 -1.58 17.65 12.40
CA GLU A 22 -2.76 17.63 11.52
C GLU A 22 -2.53 16.71 10.31
N PHE A 23 -1.35 16.77 9.71
CA PHE A 23 -0.96 15.90 8.61
C PHE A 23 -0.94 14.41 9.03
N GLU A 24 -0.33 14.07 10.16
CA GLU A 24 -0.28 12.69 10.67
C GLU A 24 -1.67 12.13 10.92
N TYR A 25 -2.58 12.95 11.44
CA TYR A 25 -3.96 12.54 11.60
C TYR A 25 -4.66 12.27 10.26
N ALA A 26 -4.49 13.17 9.29
CA ALA A 26 -5.02 12.99 7.95
C ALA A 26 -4.45 11.73 7.28
N LEU A 27 -3.15 11.46 7.47
CA LEU A 27 -2.45 10.28 6.94
C LEU A 27 -3.06 8.99 7.51
N ILE A 28 -3.27 8.91 8.83
CA ILE A 28 -3.89 7.73 9.47
C ILE A 28 -5.30 7.48 8.91
N MET A 29 -6.11 8.54 8.77
CA MET A 29 -7.48 8.42 8.24
C MET A 29 -7.48 8.01 6.77
N ALA A 30 -6.58 8.59 5.98
CA ALA A 30 -6.41 8.28 4.57
C ALA A 30 -5.93 6.84 4.37
N GLU A 31 -4.94 6.38 5.13
CA GLU A 31 -4.43 5.02 5.10
C GLU A 31 -5.54 4.01 5.38
N ASN A 32 -6.25 4.15 6.49
CA ASN A 32 -7.36 3.27 6.86
C ASN A 32 -8.45 3.20 5.78
N THR A 33 -8.77 4.34 5.17
CA THR A 33 -9.78 4.42 4.10
C THR A 33 -9.27 3.80 2.81
N PHE A 34 -8.00 4.01 2.48
CA PHE A 34 -7.35 3.42 1.32
C PHE A 34 -7.28 1.89 1.44
N GLN A 35 -6.92 1.36 2.61
CA GLN A 35 -6.91 -0.09 2.84
C GLN A 35 -8.31 -0.71 2.62
N ARG A 36 -9.38 -0.08 3.11
CA ARG A 36 -10.77 -0.53 2.85
C ARG A 36 -11.09 -0.48 1.36
N TRP A 37 -10.71 0.60 0.67
CA TRP A 37 -10.88 0.72 -0.77
C TRP A 37 -10.20 -0.44 -1.53
N LEU A 38 -8.95 -0.78 -1.18
CA LEU A 38 -8.23 -1.89 -1.82
C LEU A 38 -9.01 -3.21 -1.75
N VAL A 39 -9.51 -3.55 -0.56
CA VAL A 39 -10.31 -4.77 -0.33
C VAL A 39 -11.64 -4.73 -1.08
N HIS A 40 -12.35 -3.61 -1.07
CA HIS A 40 -13.61 -3.48 -1.81
C HIS A 40 -13.42 -3.58 -3.33
N CYS A 41 -12.37 -2.94 -3.85
CA CYS A 41 -12.02 -3.03 -5.27
C CYS A 41 -11.67 -4.47 -5.68
N MET A 42 -10.93 -5.20 -4.85
CA MET A 42 -10.61 -6.61 -5.11
C MET A 42 -11.84 -7.53 -5.03
N SER A 43 -12.73 -7.27 -4.06
CA SER A 43 -14.00 -7.98 -3.93
C SER A 43 -14.86 -7.81 -5.19
N ALA A 44 -14.96 -6.59 -5.72
CA ALA A 44 -15.66 -6.28 -6.96
C ALA A 44 -14.95 -6.88 -8.19
N ALA A 45 -13.62 -7.01 -8.19
CA ALA A 45 -12.85 -7.69 -9.23
C ALA A 45 -13.04 -9.23 -9.25
N GLY A 46 -13.72 -9.77 -8.23
CA GLY A 46 -14.11 -11.18 -8.16
C GLY A 46 -13.45 -12.00 -7.05
N ASN A 47 -12.66 -11.39 -6.16
CA ASN A 47 -12.03 -12.10 -5.04
C ASN A 47 -12.29 -11.43 -3.69
N LYS A 48 -13.08 -12.10 -2.84
CA LYS A 48 -13.52 -11.59 -1.53
C LYS A 48 -12.63 -12.01 -0.36
N GLU A 49 -11.66 -12.91 -0.60
CA GLU A 49 -10.87 -13.54 0.46
C GLU A 49 -9.52 -12.85 0.68
N LEU A 50 -9.07 -12.02 -0.27
CA LEU A 50 -7.77 -11.35 -0.18
C LEU A 50 -7.82 -10.18 0.81
N SER A 51 -6.86 -10.18 1.73
CA SER A 51 -6.57 -9.03 2.60
C SER A 51 -5.79 -7.96 1.85
N THR A 52 -5.67 -6.76 2.43
CA THR A 52 -4.85 -5.68 1.89
C THR A 52 -3.43 -6.12 1.53
N ILE A 53 -2.77 -6.88 2.41
CA ILE A 53 -1.40 -7.35 2.17
C ILE A 53 -1.36 -8.34 1.02
N ASP A 54 -2.32 -9.26 0.94
CA ASP A 54 -2.41 -10.22 -0.17
C ASP A 54 -2.52 -9.48 -1.52
N ILE A 55 -3.35 -8.42 -1.57
CA ILE A 55 -3.55 -7.59 -2.77
C ILE A 55 -2.26 -6.86 -3.15
N LEU A 56 -1.60 -6.21 -2.18
CA LEU A 56 -0.35 -5.48 -2.42
C LEU A 56 0.78 -6.41 -2.89
N VAL A 57 0.89 -7.59 -2.27
CA VAL A 57 1.86 -8.63 -2.66
C VAL A 57 1.56 -9.14 -4.08
N LEU A 58 0.30 -9.43 -4.40
CA LEU A 58 -0.10 -9.87 -5.75
C LEU A 58 0.24 -8.83 -6.82
N HIS A 59 -0.14 -7.56 -6.59
CA HIS A 59 0.20 -6.47 -7.51
C HIS A 59 1.71 -6.29 -7.66
N ASN A 60 2.47 -6.42 -6.56
CA ASN A 60 3.93 -6.35 -6.62
C ASN A 60 4.51 -7.50 -7.45
N VAL A 61 4.05 -8.74 -7.22
CA VAL A 61 4.48 -9.92 -7.97
C VAL A 61 4.15 -9.78 -9.46
N TYR A 62 2.96 -9.32 -9.82
CA TYR A 62 2.55 -9.08 -11.22
C TYR A 62 3.35 -7.96 -11.90
N HIS A 63 3.77 -6.92 -11.16
CA HIS A 63 4.46 -5.76 -11.73
C HIS A 63 5.74 -6.13 -12.51
N ARG A 64 5.83 -5.69 -13.77
CA ARG A 64 6.98 -5.88 -14.69
C ARG A 64 7.29 -7.33 -15.05
N GLU A 65 6.38 -8.28 -14.81
CA GLU A 65 6.47 -9.68 -15.27
C GLU A 65 7.81 -10.38 -14.98
N ARG A 66 8.48 -9.95 -13.90
CA ARG A 66 9.75 -10.53 -13.45
C ARG A 66 9.56 -11.29 -12.14
N PRO A 67 10.19 -12.47 -11.98
CA PRO A 67 10.17 -13.20 -10.72
C PRO A 67 10.77 -12.37 -9.57
N LYS A 68 10.20 -12.47 -8.36
CA LYS A 68 10.62 -11.69 -7.18
C LYS A 68 10.88 -12.57 -5.97
N ARG A 69 11.83 -12.17 -5.13
CA ARG A 69 12.07 -12.80 -3.83
C ARG A 69 11.27 -12.11 -2.74
N ILE A 70 11.03 -12.80 -1.63
CA ILE A 70 10.36 -12.23 -0.44
C ILE A 70 11.06 -10.94 0.01
N ALA A 71 12.39 -10.94 0.09
CA ALA A 71 13.17 -9.78 0.49
C ALA A 71 12.94 -8.55 -0.41
N ASP A 72 12.83 -8.77 -1.73
CA ASP A 72 12.58 -7.69 -2.68
C ASP A 72 11.16 -7.12 -2.52
N ILE A 73 10.17 -7.98 -2.23
CA ILE A 73 8.78 -7.57 -1.98
C ILE A 73 8.68 -6.77 -0.68
N CYS A 74 9.26 -7.28 0.42
CA CYS A 74 9.35 -6.60 1.70
C CYS A 74 9.97 -5.21 1.55
N PHE A 75 11.10 -5.11 0.83
CA PHE A 75 11.79 -3.86 0.60
C PHE A 75 10.93 -2.84 -0.16
N ILE A 76 10.28 -3.25 -1.26
CA ILE A 76 9.46 -2.32 -2.06
C ILE A 76 8.21 -1.86 -1.30
N LEU A 77 7.58 -2.77 -0.54
CA LEU A 77 6.34 -2.48 0.18
C LEU A 77 6.57 -1.85 1.56
N HIS A 78 7.81 -1.65 1.98
CA HIS A 78 8.17 -1.19 3.33
C HIS A 78 7.53 -2.07 4.42
N ILE A 79 7.63 -3.39 4.26
CA ILE A 79 7.12 -4.39 5.22
C ILE A 79 8.31 -5.08 5.88
N ASP A 80 8.48 -4.85 7.18
CA ASP A 80 9.58 -5.45 7.96
C ASP A 80 9.37 -6.95 8.23
N ASP A 81 8.13 -7.37 8.50
CA ASP A 81 7.83 -8.76 8.83
C ASP A 81 7.76 -9.65 7.58
N THR A 82 8.85 -10.37 7.34
CA THR A 82 8.95 -11.37 6.26
C THR A 82 7.94 -12.51 6.38
N HIS A 83 7.48 -12.86 7.59
CA HIS A 83 6.50 -13.92 7.78
C HIS A 83 5.14 -13.57 7.20
N THR A 84 4.74 -12.31 7.34
CA THR A 84 3.50 -11.77 6.76
C THR A 84 3.50 -11.88 5.23
N VAL A 85 4.58 -11.45 4.56
CA VAL A 85 4.71 -11.59 3.09
C VAL A 85 4.76 -13.07 2.67
N SER A 86 5.50 -13.91 3.41
CA SER A 86 5.56 -15.36 3.17
C SER A 86 4.18 -16.03 3.28
N TYR A 87 3.38 -15.63 4.27
CA TYR A 87 2.00 -16.11 4.43
C TYR A 87 1.12 -15.71 3.25
N SER A 88 1.14 -14.44 2.85
CA SER A 88 0.41 -13.97 1.67
C SER A 88 0.80 -14.72 0.40
N LEU A 89 2.09 -14.93 0.14
CA LEU A 89 2.55 -15.68 -1.03
C LEU A 89 2.08 -17.14 -1.02
N ARG A 90 2.12 -17.82 0.14
CA ARG A 90 1.58 -19.18 0.27
C ARG A 90 0.07 -19.23 0.02
N LYS A 91 -0.67 -18.24 0.52
CA LYS A 91 -2.11 -18.12 0.29
C LYS A 91 -2.42 -17.90 -1.20
N LEU A 92 -1.74 -16.95 -1.84
CA LEU A 92 -1.89 -16.67 -3.27
C LEU A 92 -1.52 -17.88 -4.14
N ALA A 93 -0.48 -18.63 -3.76
CA ALA A 93 -0.11 -19.87 -4.44
C ALA A 93 -1.17 -20.97 -4.29
N LYS A 94 -1.75 -21.13 -3.09
CA LYS A 94 -2.86 -22.06 -2.86
C LYS A 94 -4.10 -21.71 -3.69
N MET A 95 -4.31 -20.42 -3.95
CA MET A 95 -5.39 -19.91 -4.82
C MET A 95 -5.05 -19.97 -6.31
N GLY A 96 -3.84 -20.43 -6.68
CA GLY A 96 -3.39 -20.53 -8.07
C GLY A 96 -3.09 -19.17 -8.73
N LEU A 97 -2.97 -18.08 -7.97
CA LEU A 97 -2.73 -16.72 -8.48
C LEU A 97 -1.23 -16.40 -8.63
N VAL A 98 -0.38 -17.14 -7.92
CA VAL A 98 1.08 -16.99 -7.93
C VAL A 98 1.69 -18.37 -8.02
N THR A 99 2.79 -18.50 -8.75
CA THR A 99 3.65 -19.68 -8.76
C THR A 99 4.98 -19.38 -8.10
N SER A 100 5.65 -20.41 -7.60
CA SER A 100 6.99 -20.31 -7.04
C SER A 100 7.96 -21.25 -7.75
N GLU A 101 9.19 -20.76 -7.92
CA GLU A 101 10.28 -21.52 -8.50
C GLU A 101 11.48 -21.44 -7.54
N LYS A 102 12.08 -22.60 -7.25
CA LYS A 102 13.29 -22.66 -6.43
C LYS A 102 14.51 -22.67 -7.34
N VAL A 103 15.33 -21.62 -7.23
CA VAL A 103 16.59 -21.50 -7.96
C VAL A 103 17.73 -21.48 -6.94
N GLY A 104 18.45 -22.60 -6.86
CA GLY A 104 19.49 -22.81 -5.85
C GLY A 104 18.92 -22.76 -4.42
N LYS A 105 19.34 -21.76 -3.63
CA LYS A 105 18.87 -21.55 -2.25
C LYS A 105 17.71 -20.57 -2.15
N GLU A 106 17.37 -19.87 -3.22
CA GLU A 106 16.36 -18.83 -3.21
C GLU A 106 15.05 -19.31 -3.84
N THR A 107 13.93 -18.73 -3.42
CA THR A 107 12.61 -18.97 -4.00
C THR A 107 12.11 -17.69 -4.65
N PHE A 108 11.75 -17.81 -5.91
CA PHE A 108 11.23 -16.73 -6.73
C PHE A 108 9.74 -16.92 -6.95
N TYR A 109 8.99 -15.83 -7.00
CA TYR A 109 7.54 -15.81 -7.18
C TYR A 109 7.16 -15.02 -8.42
N SER A 110 6.23 -15.56 -9.20
CA SER A 110 5.70 -14.96 -10.42
C SER A 110 4.18 -15.07 -10.44
N ALA A 111 3.49 -14.09 -11.03
CA ALA A 111 2.05 -14.17 -11.22
C ALA A 111 1.72 -15.26 -12.24
N THR A 112 0.66 -16.01 -11.99
CA THR A 112 0.08 -16.91 -13.01
C THR A 112 -0.79 -16.11 -13.98
N GLU A 113 -1.27 -16.76 -15.04
CA GLU A 113 -2.26 -16.17 -15.95
C GLU A 113 -3.53 -15.73 -15.21
N SER A 114 -4.07 -16.57 -14.32
CA SER A 114 -5.24 -16.22 -13.49
C SER A 114 -4.95 -15.07 -12.51
N GLY A 115 -3.73 -15.01 -11.97
CA GLY A 115 -3.26 -13.88 -11.15
C GLY A 115 -3.22 -12.57 -11.94
N ALA A 116 -2.71 -12.62 -13.16
CA ALA A 116 -2.67 -11.47 -14.07
C ALA A 116 -4.09 -11.02 -14.46
N GLU A 117 -4.99 -11.95 -14.83
CA GLU A 117 -6.39 -11.65 -15.12
C GLU A 117 -7.09 -10.96 -13.96
N LEU A 118 -6.87 -11.43 -12.73
CA LEU A 118 -7.44 -10.80 -11.53
C LEU A 118 -6.91 -9.37 -11.34
N CYS A 119 -5.62 -9.13 -11.58
CA CYS A 119 -5.04 -7.78 -11.54
C CYS A 119 -5.63 -6.85 -12.62
N LEU A 120 -5.93 -7.38 -13.80
CA LEU A 120 -6.56 -6.62 -14.88
C LEU A 120 -8.02 -6.28 -14.56
N LYS A 121 -8.81 -7.23 -14.02
CA LYS A 121 -10.16 -6.95 -13.50
C LYS A 121 -10.15 -5.92 -12.38
N TYR A 122 -9.16 -5.99 -11.48
CA TYR A 122 -8.96 -4.98 -10.45
C TYR A 122 -8.74 -3.59 -11.07
N ARG A 123 -7.93 -3.49 -12.13
CA ARG A 123 -7.69 -2.23 -12.85
C ARG A 123 -8.97 -1.67 -13.47
N GLU A 124 -9.81 -2.52 -14.07
CA GLU A 124 -11.11 -2.10 -14.64
C GLU A 124 -12.00 -1.48 -13.56
N VAL A 125 -12.24 -2.20 -12.46
CA VAL A 125 -13.03 -1.70 -11.32
C VAL A 125 -12.45 -0.39 -10.77
N ARG A 126 -11.11 -0.30 -10.66
CA ARG A 126 -10.45 0.93 -10.18
C ARG A 126 -10.71 2.10 -11.11
N ASN A 127 -10.68 1.89 -12.43
CA ASN A 127 -10.94 2.95 -13.39
C ASN A 127 -12.38 3.46 -13.23
N ASP A 128 -13.35 2.55 -13.27
CA ASP A 128 -14.78 2.86 -13.25
C ASP A 128 -15.21 3.54 -11.94
N CYS A 129 -14.67 3.10 -10.80
CA CYS A 129 -15.12 3.57 -9.49
C CYS A 129 -14.30 4.75 -8.94
N LEU A 130 -12.99 4.80 -9.20
CA LEU A 130 -12.11 5.79 -8.58
C LEU A 130 -11.58 6.81 -9.57
N VAL A 131 -11.09 6.38 -10.74
CA VAL A 131 -10.50 7.30 -11.72
C VAL A 131 -11.57 8.26 -12.25
N ASP A 132 -12.73 7.72 -12.63
CA ASP A 132 -13.82 8.54 -13.15
C ASP A 132 -14.40 9.48 -12.09
N THR A 133 -14.55 9.00 -10.85
CA THR A 133 -14.99 9.83 -9.72
C THR A 133 -14.02 10.99 -9.48
N LEU A 134 -12.71 10.72 -9.51
CA LEU A 134 -11.68 11.73 -9.28
C LEU A 134 -11.71 12.87 -10.32
N LEU A 135 -12.07 12.58 -11.57
CA LEU A 135 -12.24 13.60 -12.61
C LEU A 135 -13.34 14.62 -12.26
N THR A 136 -14.26 14.26 -11.36
CA THR A 136 -15.39 15.12 -10.95
C THR A 136 -15.18 15.87 -9.63
N THR A 137 -14.14 15.54 -8.86
CA THR A 137 -13.89 16.16 -7.54
C THR A 137 -13.24 17.54 -7.62
N GLY A 138 -12.80 17.95 -8.82
CA GLY A 138 -12.06 19.19 -9.04
C GLY A 138 -10.58 19.12 -8.66
N ILE A 139 -10.10 17.97 -8.18
CA ILE A 139 -8.68 17.75 -7.88
C ILE A 139 -7.95 17.37 -9.17
N SER A 140 -6.96 18.16 -9.56
CA SER A 140 -6.16 17.92 -10.75
C SER A 140 -5.13 16.79 -10.54
N ASN A 141 -4.73 16.14 -11.63
CA ASN A 141 -3.65 15.15 -11.60
C ASN A 141 -2.30 15.75 -11.14
N GLU A 142 -2.08 17.04 -11.38
CA GLU A 142 -0.88 17.76 -10.93
C GLU A 142 -0.86 17.89 -9.40
N GLU A 143 -1.97 18.29 -8.79
CA GLU A 143 -2.10 18.37 -7.32
C GLU A 143 -1.88 17.00 -6.66
N ILE A 144 -2.42 15.93 -7.25
CA ILE A 144 -2.19 14.56 -6.76
C ILE A 144 -0.71 14.19 -6.88
N GLY A 145 -0.06 14.58 -7.98
CA GLY A 145 1.37 14.39 -8.19
C GLY A 145 2.22 15.08 -7.13
N GLU A 146 1.88 16.32 -6.77
CA GLU A 146 2.55 17.09 -5.72
C GLU A 146 2.33 16.48 -4.33
N VAL A 147 1.09 16.08 -4.00
CA VAL A 147 0.82 15.36 -2.74
C VAL A 147 1.62 14.07 -2.67
N ALA A 148 1.70 13.30 -3.76
CA ALA A 148 2.50 12.08 -3.82
C ALA A 148 4.00 12.35 -3.64
N ARG A 149 4.52 13.48 -4.15
CA ARG A 149 5.91 13.89 -3.95
C ARG A 149 6.19 14.20 -2.49
N VAL A 150 5.33 14.99 -1.85
CA VAL A 150 5.44 15.34 -0.42
C VAL A 150 5.38 14.09 0.45
N LEU A 151 4.43 13.18 0.18
CA LEU A 151 4.30 11.91 0.90
C LEU A 151 5.59 11.09 0.83
N ARG A 152 6.21 10.93 -0.35
CA ARG A 152 7.49 10.21 -0.49
C ARG A 152 8.61 10.85 0.33
N THR A 153 8.70 12.18 0.36
CA THR A 153 9.68 12.89 1.20
C THR A 153 9.43 12.60 2.68
N LEU A 154 8.18 12.67 3.13
CA LEU A 154 7.83 12.41 4.53
C LEU A 154 8.07 10.96 4.93
N THR A 155 7.80 9.98 4.06
CA THR A 155 8.15 8.57 4.30
C THR A 155 9.63 8.40 4.65
N GLY A 156 10.53 9.05 3.90
CA GLY A 156 11.97 8.98 4.20
C GLY A 156 12.36 9.61 5.54
N VAL A 157 11.69 10.70 5.93
CA VAL A 157 11.88 11.34 7.24
C VAL A 157 11.40 10.41 8.36
N TYR A 158 10.23 9.78 8.21
CA TYR A 158 9.70 8.82 9.17
C TYR A 158 10.60 7.59 9.33
N ASP A 159 11.12 7.04 8.23
CA ASP A 159 12.07 5.93 8.28
C ASP A 159 13.34 6.28 9.06
N GLN A 160 13.86 7.50 8.88
CA GLN A 160 15.02 7.98 9.64
C GLN A 160 14.68 8.15 11.13
N ALA A 161 13.54 8.75 11.43
CA ALA A 161 13.07 8.95 12.80
C ALA A 161 12.83 7.61 13.52
N ALA A 162 12.24 6.63 12.84
CA ALA A 162 12.01 5.29 13.37
C ALA A 162 13.33 4.57 13.72
N ARG A 163 14.33 4.65 12.84
CA ARG A 163 15.67 4.10 13.14
C ARG A 163 16.33 4.78 14.34
N ALA A 164 16.23 6.11 14.43
CA ALA A 164 16.75 6.84 15.58
C ALA A 164 16.05 6.41 16.89
N ALA A 165 14.72 6.27 16.85
CA ALA A 165 13.93 5.81 17.99
C ALA A 165 14.28 4.37 18.41
N ALA A 166 14.51 3.46 17.45
CA ALA A 166 14.89 2.07 17.74
C ALA A 166 16.29 1.92 18.38
N SER A 167 17.12 2.98 18.32
CA SER A 167 18.46 3.00 18.94
C SER A 167 18.49 3.57 20.35
N LEU A 168 17.35 4.03 20.87
CA LEU A 168 17.17 4.50 22.26
C LEU A 168 16.89 3.32 23.19
#